data_AF-A0A7C3WFT8-F1
#
_entry.id   AF-A0A7C3WFT8-F1
#
_cell.length_a   1.000
_cell.length_b   1.000
_cell.length_c   1.000
_cell.angle_alpha   90.00
_cell.angle_beta   90.00
_cell.angle_gamma   90.00
#
_symmetry.space_group_name_H-M   'P 1'
#
loop_
_entity.id
_entity.type
_entity.pdbx_description
1 polymer ?
#
loop_
_entity_poly.entity_id
_entity_poly.type
_entity_poly.pdbx_seq_one_letter_code
_entity_poly.pdbx_strand_id
1 'polypeptide(L)'
;MGAMEAQELVPRQVPRVETRHRRIVTPIPVPESIPILEQLRRNEPRSMSGQPPVLWDRAEGVYVYDRWGNQWLDWSSGVLVANAGHNHPKIRKAILEQVQHGLVHNYCFPSEIRARCVEALARVAPPGLSKVFLLTTGAETLECAIKLCRTWGQKIGGKKKIGIVSFHNAFHGRTLGAQMIGGIPALKSWIVNLDPDMIQVPFPDGFRGVDTSFEGFLKALETQGYSPDRVAGVITETYQGGNASFAPAEYMQRLRAWCNEHQVLLVMDEVQAGFGRTGKYWGFEHYGIVPDLICCGKGISSGLPISAVIGRPDVMDLYPPGSMTSTHTGNPVCCAAVLANLQVIEEEKLVERARLLGEILQPELRRIRLRFFDHIGMVHGRGLVASLHMVKPGTIEPWPQLASRVVLRCVEKGLMLFAPVGYAGASVKIAPPLVISEDALREGIATLEEALQEVIGEMT
;
A
#
# COMPACT_ATOMS: atom_id res chain seq x y z
N MET A 1 17.57 10.87 7.43
CA MET A 1 17.38 9.42 7.66
C MET A 1 18.72 8.76 7.49
N GLY A 2 19.16 7.91 8.43
CA GLY A 2 20.21 6.95 8.11
C GLY A 2 19.67 6.09 6.96
N ALA A 3 20.39 6.01 5.85
CA ALA A 3 20.03 5.07 4.81
C ALA A 3 19.96 3.69 5.45
N MET A 4 18.89 2.93 5.19
CA MET A 4 18.87 1.52 5.58
C MET A 4 20.09 0.88 4.92
N GLU A 5 21.03 0.40 5.73
CA GLU A 5 22.22 -0.24 5.19
C GLU A 5 21.81 -1.52 4.48
N ALA A 6 22.54 -1.86 3.42
CA ALA A 6 22.32 -3.13 2.75
C ALA A 6 22.58 -4.23 3.79
N GLN A 7 21.66 -5.19 3.90
CA GLN A 7 21.81 -6.31 4.83
C GLN A 7 23.15 -7.02 4.61
N GLU A 8 23.80 -7.50 5.65
CA GLU A 8 25.00 -8.32 5.46
C GLU A 8 24.63 -9.64 4.76
N LEU A 9 25.49 -10.11 3.84
CA LEU A 9 25.33 -11.42 3.19
C LEU A 9 26.14 -12.49 3.91
N VAL A 10 26.08 -12.49 5.24
CA VAL A 10 26.77 -13.46 6.08
C VAL A 10 25.74 -14.49 6.56
N PRO A 11 25.83 -15.77 6.15
CA PRO A 11 24.94 -16.81 6.63
C PRO A 11 24.96 -16.91 8.15
N ARG A 12 23.78 -16.89 8.76
CA ARG A 12 23.61 -17.10 10.20
C ARG A 12 22.88 -18.41 10.42
N GLN A 13 23.43 -19.24 11.30
CA GLN A 13 22.71 -20.44 11.74
C GLN A 13 21.51 -20.01 12.57
N VAL A 14 20.32 -20.46 12.16
CA VAL A 14 19.06 -20.20 12.86
C VAL A 14 18.49 -21.50 13.41
N PRO A 15 17.66 -21.45 14.47
CA PRO A 15 16.95 -22.62 14.96
C PRO A 15 16.11 -23.25 13.84
N ARG A 16 16.11 -24.59 13.78
CA ARG A 16 15.25 -25.32 12.85
C ARG A 16 13.78 -25.06 13.21
N VAL A 17 12.98 -24.72 12.21
CA VAL A 17 11.53 -24.57 12.33
C VAL A 17 10.87 -25.67 11.51
N GLU A 18 9.94 -26.39 12.11
CA GLU A 18 9.09 -27.37 11.42
C GLU A 18 7.70 -27.31 12.08
N THR A 19 6.80 -26.58 11.45
CA THR A 19 5.41 -26.45 11.90
C THR A 19 4.47 -26.72 10.73
N ARG A 20 3.16 -26.59 10.96
CA ARG A 20 2.18 -26.70 9.88
C ARG A 20 2.34 -25.63 8.81
N HIS A 21 2.73 -24.41 9.20
CA HIS A 21 2.73 -23.25 8.30
C HIS A 21 4.13 -22.73 7.94
N ARG A 22 5.18 -23.17 8.64
CA ARG A 22 6.55 -22.68 8.45
C ARG A 22 7.55 -23.82 8.48
N ARG A 23 8.61 -23.69 7.68
CA ARG A 23 9.74 -24.63 7.68
C ARG A 23 11.04 -23.89 7.41
N ILE A 24 12.00 -23.97 8.33
CA ILE A 24 13.33 -23.38 8.18
C ILE A 24 14.37 -24.45 8.51
N VAL A 25 15.16 -24.83 7.50
CA VAL A 25 16.09 -25.97 7.55
C VAL A 25 17.52 -25.60 7.13
N THR A 26 17.78 -24.33 6.82
CA THR A 26 19.09 -23.82 6.41
C THR A 26 19.50 -22.61 7.26
N PRO A 27 20.77 -22.17 7.16
CA PRO A 27 21.15 -20.80 7.53
C PRO A 27 20.37 -19.75 6.71
N ILE A 28 20.26 -18.53 7.25
CA ILE A 28 19.66 -17.39 6.55
C ILE A 28 20.69 -16.23 6.54
N PRO A 29 21.04 -15.64 5.38
CA PRO A 29 20.73 -16.14 4.03
C PRO A 29 21.32 -17.54 3.79
N VAL A 30 20.73 -18.28 2.84
CA VAL A 30 21.26 -19.58 2.42
C VAL A 30 22.64 -19.36 1.78
N PRO A 31 23.71 -20.10 2.16
CA PRO A 31 25.04 -19.91 1.59
C PRO A 31 25.06 -19.97 0.06
N GLU A 32 24.31 -20.89 -0.53
CA GLU A 32 24.16 -21.10 -1.97
C GLU A 32 23.37 -19.98 -2.67
N SER A 33 22.68 -19.11 -1.93
CA SER A 33 22.00 -17.93 -2.47
C SER A 33 22.93 -16.72 -2.64
N ILE A 34 24.04 -16.67 -1.91
CA ILE A 34 24.94 -15.51 -1.87
C ILE A 34 25.42 -15.08 -3.26
N PRO A 35 25.91 -15.97 -4.15
CA PRO A 35 26.40 -15.54 -5.46
C PRO A 35 25.33 -14.80 -6.29
N ILE A 36 24.06 -15.17 -6.14
CA ILE A 36 22.93 -14.52 -6.81
C ILE A 36 22.65 -13.16 -6.18
N LEU A 37 22.64 -13.07 -4.85
CA LEU A 37 22.44 -11.81 -4.13
C LEU A 37 23.56 -10.80 -4.44
N GLU A 38 24.80 -11.26 -4.56
CA GLU A 38 25.92 -10.43 -5.01
C GLU A 38 25.80 -10.04 -6.48
N GLN A 39 25.31 -10.94 -7.34
CA GLN A 39 25.03 -10.60 -8.73
C GLN A 39 24.00 -9.47 -8.81
N LEU A 40 22.93 -9.49 -8.02
CA LEU A 40 21.99 -8.38 -7.94
C LEU A 40 22.68 -7.09 -7.47
N ARG A 41 23.49 -7.14 -6.41
CA ARG A 41 24.24 -5.96 -5.92
C ARG A 41 25.20 -5.36 -6.93
N ARG A 42 25.81 -6.18 -7.79
CA ARG A 42 26.70 -5.71 -8.85
C ARG A 42 25.96 -5.06 -10.01
N ASN A 43 24.75 -5.54 -10.31
CA ASN A 43 24.03 -5.17 -11.54
C ASN A 43 22.85 -4.22 -11.31
N GLU A 44 22.39 -4.05 -10.08
CA GLU A 44 21.32 -3.12 -9.73
C GLU A 44 21.86 -1.89 -8.96
N PRO A 45 21.17 -0.74 -9.03
CA PRO A 45 21.45 0.37 -8.14
C PRO A 45 21.37 -0.05 -6.68
N ARG A 46 22.27 0.47 -5.83
CA ARG A 46 22.26 0.21 -4.38
C ARG A 46 20.89 0.43 -3.71
N SER A 47 20.06 1.33 -4.25
CA SER A 47 18.70 1.61 -3.75
C SER A 47 17.71 0.44 -3.89
N MET A 48 18.03 -0.59 -4.68
CA MET A 48 17.24 -1.83 -4.77
C MET A 48 17.57 -2.83 -3.65
N SER A 49 18.57 -2.56 -2.82
CA SER A 49 18.91 -3.36 -1.64
C SER A 49 18.04 -3.00 -0.42
N GLY A 50 18.12 -3.82 0.64
CA GLY A 50 17.54 -3.54 1.96
C GLY A 50 16.47 -4.52 2.42
N GLN A 51 15.91 -5.32 1.51
CA GLN A 51 15.03 -6.43 1.86
C GLN A 51 15.79 -7.52 2.64
N PRO A 52 15.10 -8.32 3.48
CA PRO A 52 15.67 -9.54 4.03
C PRO A 52 16.29 -10.40 2.91
N PRO A 53 17.50 -10.95 3.10
CA PRO A 53 18.27 -11.58 2.02
C PRO A 53 17.77 -13.01 1.72
N VAL A 54 16.48 -13.16 1.40
CA VAL A 54 15.84 -14.42 1.03
C VAL A 54 15.61 -14.45 -0.48
N LEU A 55 16.12 -15.47 -1.16
CA LEU A 55 15.86 -15.69 -2.57
C LEU A 55 14.56 -16.47 -2.74
N TRP A 56 13.52 -15.80 -3.22
CA TRP A 56 12.24 -16.43 -3.52
C TRP A 56 12.38 -17.28 -4.80
N ASP A 57 11.92 -18.52 -4.76
CA ASP A 57 11.83 -19.41 -5.92
C ASP A 57 10.39 -19.47 -6.44
N ARG A 58 9.43 -19.70 -5.53
CA ARG A 58 8.00 -19.70 -5.82
C ARG A 58 7.19 -19.19 -4.62
N ALA A 59 5.97 -18.75 -4.88
CA ALA A 59 5.00 -18.43 -3.85
C ALA A 59 3.62 -18.94 -4.25
N GLU A 60 2.85 -19.43 -3.28
CA GLU A 60 1.52 -20.00 -3.49
C GLU A 60 0.64 -19.79 -2.28
N GLY A 61 -0.57 -19.26 -2.50
CA GLY A 61 -1.51 -18.93 -1.43
C GLY A 61 -0.89 -17.93 -0.45
N VAL A 62 -0.61 -18.38 0.76
CA VAL A 62 -0.01 -17.57 1.84
C VAL A 62 1.44 -17.93 2.14
N TYR A 63 2.09 -18.67 1.25
CA TYR A 63 3.43 -19.18 1.48
C TYR A 63 4.43 -18.70 0.42
N VAL A 64 5.64 -18.48 0.89
CA VAL A 64 6.83 -18.19 0.08
C VAL A 64 7.80 -19.34 0.28
N TYR A 65 8.46 -19.75 -0.80
CA TYR A 65 9.41 -20.84 -0.80
C TYR A 65 10.72 -20.40 -1.43
N ASP A 66 11.80 -20.95 -0.91
CA ASP A 66 13.05 -21.06 -1.66
C ASP A 66 13.22 -22.47 -2.23
N ARG A 67 14.26 -22.66 -3.02
CA ARG A 67 14.60 -23.94 -3.63
C ARG A 67 15.37 -24.90 -2.71
N TRP A 68 15.74 -24.47 -1.50
CA TRP A 68 16.53 -25.24 -0.53
C TRP A 68 15.67 -25.89 0.57
N GLY A 69 14.34 -25.76 0.44
CA GLY A 69 13.38 -26.44 1.29
C GLY A 69 12.77 -25.54 2.36
N ASN A 70 13.12 -24.26 2.44
CA ASN A 70 12.48 -23.35 3.37
C ASN A 70 11.08 -22.94 2.88
N GLN A 71 10.17 -22.72 3.83
CA GLN A 71 8.82 -22.24 3.63
C GLN A 71 8.53 -21.16 4.68
N TRP A 72 8.18 -19.97 4.22
CA TRP A 72 7.72 -18.88 5.06
C TRP A 72 6.21 -18.70 4.97
N LEU A 73 5.57 -18.45 6.11
CA LEU A 73 4.23 -17.87 6.15
C LEU A 73 4.32 -16.39 5.78
N ASP A 74 3.57 -15.95 4.78
CA ASP A 74 3.70 -14.61 4.20
C ASP A 74 2.80 -13.56 4.83
N TRP A 75 3.40 -12.59 5.52
CA TRP A 75 2.76 -11.38 6.03
C TRP A 75 3.15 -10.13 5.23
N SER A 76 3.86 -10.28 4.12
CA SER A 76 4.26 -9.21 3.21
C SER A 76 3.21 -8.95 2.11
N SER A 77 2.55 -10.01 1.62
CA SER A 77 1.76 -10.03 0.39
C SER A 77 2.47 -9.39 -0.81
N GLY A 78 3.82 -9.43 -0.87
CA GLY A 78 4.58 -8.69 -1.88
C GLY A 78 4.31 -7.19 -1.86
N VAL A 79 4.26 -6.59 -0.66
CA VAL A 79 3.85 -5.20 -0.42
C VAL A 79 2.39 -4.96 -0.80
N LEU A 80 1.48 -5.73 -0.17
CA LEU A 80 0.02 -5.61 -0.30
C LEU A 80 -0.52 -5.83 -1.72
N VAL A 81 0.20 -6.60 -2.54
CA VAL A 81 -0.23 -6.97 -3.90
C VAL A 81 -1.08 -8.23 -3.87
N ALA A 82 -0.61 -9.30 -3.24
CA ALA A 82 -1.23 -10.62 -3.29
C ALA A 82 -2.47 -10.77 -2.37
N ASN A 83 -3.48 -9.89 -2.51
CA ASN A 83 -4.72 -9.96 -1.71
C ASN A 83 -5.41 -11.32 -1.84
N ALA A 84 -5.53 -11.86 -3.06
CA ALA A 84 -6.11 -13.18 -3.33
C ALA A 84 -5.14 -14.36 -3.07
N GLY A 85 -3.95 -14.10 -2.52
CA GLY A 85 -2.89 -15.08 -2.40
C GLY A 85 -2.04 -15.21 -3.66
N HIS A 86 -0.80 -15.66 -3.47
CA HIS A 86 0.15 -15.85 -4.56
C HIS A 86 -0.31 -16.96 -5.50
N ASN A 87 -0.13 -16.75 -6.81
CA ASN A 87 -0.39 -17.76 -7.84
C ASN A 87 -1.81 -18.39 -7.75
N HIS A 88 -2.83 -17.59 -7.43
CA HIS A 88 -4.20 -18.08 -7.27
C HIS A 88 -4.67 -18.86 -8.52
N PRO A 89 -5.20 -20.09 -8.40
CA PRO A 89 -5.48 -20.95 -9.56
C PRO A 89 -6.39 -20.32 -10.62
N LYS A 90 -7.44 -19.59 -10.21
CA LYS A 90 -8.35 -18.89 -11.14
C LYS A 90 -7.66 -17.75 -11.89
N ILE A 91 -6.80 -16.99 -11.20
CA ILE A 91 -6.08 -15.86 -11.80
C ILE A 91 -5.00 -16.39 -12.76
N ARG A 92 -4.23 -17.41 -12.33
CA ARG A 92 -3.25 -18.09 -13.21
C ARG A 92 -3.92 -18.62 -14.47
N LYS A 93 -5.06 -19.30 -14.34
CA LYS A 93 -5.81 -19.83 -15.47
C LYS A 93 -6.19 -18.72 -16.46
N ALA A 94 -6.78 -17.62 -15.98
CA ALA A 94 -7.17 -16.49 -16.84
C ALA A 94 -5.97 -15.85 -17.55
N ILE A 95 -4.82 -15.74 -16.88
CA ILE A 95 -3.56 -15.26 -17.48
C ILE A 95 -3.12 -16.18 -18.62
N LEU A 96 -3.07 -17.50 -18.38
CA LEU A 96 -2.64 -18.49 -19.36
C LEU A 96 -3.58 -18.53 -20.57
N GLU A 97 -4.90 -18.50 -20.34
CA GLU A 97 -5.90 -18.48 -21.41
C GLU A 97 -5.77 -17.21 -22.27
N GLN A 98 -5.54 -16.05 -21.66
CA GLN A 98 -5.34 -14.81 -22.42
C GLN A 98 -4.03 -14.82 -23.23
N VAL A 99 -2.97 -15.45 -22.70
CA VAL A 99 -1.72 -15.65 -23.46
C VAL A 99 -1.94 -16.62 -24.62
N GLN A 100 -2.65 -17.72 -24.41
CA GLN A 100 -2.97 -18.70 -25.46
C GLN A 100 -3.87 -18.13 -26.55
N HIS A 101 -4.77 -17.19 -26.21
CA HIS A 101 -5.55 -16.43 -27.18
C HIS A 101 -4.65 -15.58 -28.10
N GLY A 102 -3.43 -15.23 -27.69
CA GLY A 102 -2.46 -14.50 -28.51
C GLY A 102 -2.62 -12.97 -28.50
N LEU A 103 -3.72 -12.44 -27.93
CA LEU A 103 -3.87 -11.00 -27.73
C LEU A 103 -3.17 -10.60 -26.42
N VAL A 104 -1.87 -10.31 -26.51
CA VAL A 104 -1.02 -9.98 -25.34
C VAL A 104 -0.73 -8.48 -25.19
N HIS A 105 -0.94 -7.70 -26.27
CA HIS A 105 -0.77 -6.26 -26.31
C HIS A 105 -1.63 -5.65 -27.42
N ASN A 106 -2.26 -4.50 -27.17
CA ASN A 106 -3.11 -3.82 -28.15
C ASN A 106 -3.09 -2.28 -28.02
N TYR A 107 -2.11 -1.70 -27.32
CA TYR A 107 -2.04 -0.25 -27.04
C TYR A 107 -3.43 0.34 -26.70
N CYS A 108 -3.83 1.46 -27.32
CA CYS A 108 -5.14 2.07 -27.17
C CYS A 108 -6.22 1.50 -28.10
N PHE A 109 -5.91 0.48 -28.93
CA PHE A 109 -6.92 -0.14 -29.78
C PHE A 109 -7.99 -0.83 -28.91
N PRO A 110 -9.28 -0.76 -29.28
CA PRO A 110 -10.33 -1.44 -28.54
C PRO A 110 -10.13 -2.96 -28.47
N SER A 111 -10.56 -3.57 -27.37
CA SER A 111 -10.66 -5.02 -27.23
C SER A 111 -11.76 -5.39 -26.24
N GLU A 112 -12.37 -6.56 -26.43
CA GLU A 112 -13.44 -7.04 -25.55
C GLU A 112 -12.98 -7.23 -24.10
N ILE A 113 -11.76 -7.72 -23.91
CA ILE A 113 -11.18 -7.90 -22.56
C ILE A 113 -11.00 -6.57 -21.84
N ARG A 114 -10.62 -5.50 -22.56
CA ARG A 114 -10.51 -4.15 -22.00
C ARG A 114 -11.88 -3.61 -21.65
N ALA A 115 -12.87 -3.78 -22.53
CA ALA A 115 -14.26 -3.34 -22.29
C ALA A 115 -14.84 -3.99 -21.03
N ARG A 116 -14.73 -5.33 -20.92
CA ARG A 116 -15.16 -6.07 -19.71
C ARG A 116 -14.44 -5.62 -18.45
N CYS A 117 -13.13 -5.37 -18.54
CA CYS A 117 -12.32 -4.92 -17.40
C CYS A 117 -12.78 -3.56 -16.86
N VAL A 118 -12.95 -2.55 -17.73
CA VAL A 118 -13.41 -1.22 -17.29
C VAL A 118 -14.85 -1.26 -16.76
N GLU A 119 -15.72 -2.08 -17.34
CA GLU A 119 -17.09 -2.29 -16.85
C GLU A 119 -17.09 -2.92 -15.46
N ALA A 120 -16.31 -3.99 -15.25
CA ALA A 120 -16.23 -4.68 -13.97
C ALA A 120 -15.67 -3.78 -12.86
N LEU A 121 -14.66 -2.95 -13.17
CA LEU A 121 -14.10 -1.97 -12.22
C LEU A 121 -15.11 -0.86 -11.89
N ALA A 122 -15.86 -0.36 -12.88
CA ALA A 122 -16.92 0.61 -12.63
C ALA A 122 -18.04 0.03 -11.77
N ARG A 123 -18.39 -1.24 -11.96
CA ARG A 123 -19.45 -1.93 -11.20
C ARG A 123 -19.14 -2.05 -9.71
N VAL A 124 -17.88 -2.27 -9.35
CA VAL A 124 -17.47 -2.39 -7.94
C VAL A 124 -17.17 -1.05 -7.28
N ALA A 125 -17.19 0.05 -8.04
CA ALA A 125 -17.03 1.39 -7.51
C ALA A 125 -18.34 1.92 -6.90
N PRO A 126 -18.28 2.90 -5.97
CA PRO A 126 -19.47 3.55 -5.45
C PRO A 126 -20.33 4.20 -6.55
N PRO A 127 -21.65 4.36 -6.31
CA PRO A 127 -22.53 5.07 -7.23
C PRO A 127 -22.00 6.46 -7.61
N GLY A 128 -22.07 6.80 -8.90
CA GLY A 128 -21.58 8.06 -9.46
C GLY A 128 -20.15 8.00 -10.00
N LEU A 129 -19.36 6.97 -9.67
CA LEU A 129 -18.01 6.77 -10.20
C LEU A 129 -18.01 5.70 -11.31
N SER A 130 -18.34 6.11 -12.53
CA SER A 130 -18.62 5.19 -13.64
C SER A 130 -17.60 5.22 -14.79
N LYS A 131 -16.55 6.05 -14.69
CA LYS A 131 -15.49 6.13 -15.70
C LYS A 131 -14.18 5.58 -15.16
N VAL A 132 -13.51 4.78 -15.96
CA VAL A 132 -12.27 4.09 -15.59
C VAL A 132 -11.18 4.39 -16.62
N PHE A 133 -10.01 4.80 -16.14
CA PHE A 133 -8.80 4.91 -16.94
C PHE A 133 -7.73 3.94 -16.42
N LEU A 134 -7.33 2.99 -17.27
CA LEU A 134 -6.36 1.94 -16.92
C LEU A 134 -4.92 2.43 -17.14
N LEU A 135 -4.04 2.13 -16.19
CA LEU A 135 -2.63 2.50 -16.18
C LEU A 135 -1.80 1.27 -15.69
N THR A 136 -0.50 1.43 -15.49
CA THR A 136 0.39 0.31 -15.13
C THR A 136 0.73 0.27 -13.65
N THR A 137 1.00 1.44 -13.06
CA THR A 137 1.49 1.61 -11.69
C THR A 137 0.60 2.53 -10.87
N GLY A 138 0.65 2.41 -9.54
CA GLY A 138 -0.05 3.34 -8.66
C GLY A 138 0.41 4.79 -8.87
N ALA A 139 1.70 5.04 -9.03
CA ALA A 139 2.23 6.40 -9.22
C ALA A 139 1.62 7.11 -10.44
N GLU A 140 1.44 6.41 -11.57
CA GLU A 140 0.76 6.96 -12.76
C GLU A 140 -0.68 7.40 -12.46
N THR A 141 -1.40 6.69 -11.58
CA THR A 141 -2.76 7.08 -11.20
C THR A 141 -2.78 8.40 -10.42
N LEU A 142 -1.76 8.66 -9.60
CA LEU A 142 -1.61 9.92 -8.87
C LEU A 142 -1.20 11.07 -9.79
N GLU A 143 -0.31 10.83 -10.77
CA GLU A 143 -0.01 11.82 -11.82
C GLU A 143 -1.28 12.20 -12.60
N CYS A 144 -2.10 11.20 -12.95
CA CYS A 144 -3.39 11.41 -13.61
C CYS A 144 -4.37 12.19 -12.73
N ALA A 145 -4.48 11.85 -11.45
CA ALA A 145 -5.34 12.55 -10.50
C ALA A 145 -4.93 14.03 -10.32
N ILE A 146 -3.63 14.33 -10.19
CA ILE A 146 -3.13 15.71 -10.13
C ILE A 146 -3.55 16.50 -11.37
N LYS A 147 -3.33 15.90 -12.55
CA LYS A 147 -3.69 16.49 -13.85
C LYS A 147 -5.20 16.78 -13.94
N LEU A 148 -6.05 15.83 -13.53
CA LEU A 148 -7.50 15.98 -13.49
C LEU A 148 -7.94 17.06 -12.49
N CYS A 149 -7.40 17.04 -11.27
CA CYS A 149 -7.70 18.03 -10.24
C CYS A 149 -7.43 19.45 -10.72
N ARG A 150 -6.21 19.72 -11.21
CA ARG A 150 -5.85 21.04 -11.72
C ARG A 150 -6.68 21.50 -12.91
N THR A 151 -7.00 20.60 -13.82
CA THR A 151 -7.76 20.94 -15.03
C THR A 151 -9.21 21.24 -14.69
N TRP A 152 -9.82 20.43 -13.83
CA TRP A 152 -11.16 20.67 -13.33
C TRP A 152 -11.23 21.96 -12.50
N GLY A 153 -10.27 22.17 -11.58
CA GLY A 153 -10.17 23.39 -10.76
C GLY A 153 -10.06 24.65 -11.62
N GLN A 154 -9.21 24.62 -12.64
CA GLN A 154 -9.09 25.73 -13.60
C GLN A 154 -10.37 26.00 -14.37
N LYS A 155 -11.09 24.94 -14.78
CA LYS A 155 -12.36 25.06 -15.51
C LYS A 155 -13.43 25.80 -14.69
N ILE A 156 -13.47 25.60 -13.37
CA ILE A 156 -14.52 26.16 -12.52
C ILE A 156 -14.11 27.43 -11.75
N GLY A 157 -12.81 27.59 -11.46
CA GLY A 157 -12.28 28.63 -10.57
C GLY A 157 -11.16 29.48 -11.20
N GLY A 158 -10.87 29.27 -12.49
CA GLY A 158 -9.81 29.96 -13.21
C GLY A 158 -8.40 29.52 -12.81
N LYS A 159 -7.39 30.19 -13.37
CA LYS A 159 -5.97 29.81 -13.23
C LYS A 159 -5.43 29.81 -11.79
N LYS A 160 -6.15 30.42 -10.84
CA LYS A 160 -5.77 30.43 -9.42
C LYS A 160 -6.15 29.15 -8.67
N LYS A 161 -7.12 28.37 -9.17
CA LYS A 161 -7.64 27.16 -8.51
C LYS A 161 -6.87 25.92 -8.95
N ILE A 162 -5.62 25.82 -8.52
CA ILE A 162 -4.65 24.79 -8.93
C ILE A 162 -4.00 24.06 -7.74
N GLY A 163 -4.28 24.50 -6.51
CA GLY A 163 -3.71 23.97 -5.29
C GLY A 163 -4.06 22.50 -5.07
N ILE A 164 -3.07 21.69 -4.75
CA ILE A 164 -3.23 20.30 -4.35
C ILE A 164 -2.83 20.19 -2.90
N VAL A 165 -3.77 19.78 -2.06
CA VAL A 165 -3.54 19.54 -0.63
C VAL A 165 -3.34 18.05 -0.41
N SER A 166 -2.30 17.73 0.32
CA SER A 166 -1.93 16.37 0.73
C SER A 166 -1.44 16.39 2.18
N PHE A 167 -0.88 15.30 2.68
CA PHE A 167 -0.61 15.15 4.11
C PHE A 167 0.87 14.90 4.42
N HIS A 168 1.36 15.40 5.55
CA HIS A 168 2.68 15.04 6.09
C HIS A 168 2.79 13.52 6.23
N ASN A 169 3.93 12.95 5.86
CA ASN A 169 4.21 11.50 5.81
C ASN A 169 3.45 10.69 4.75
N ALA A 170 2.61 11.29 3.89
CA ALA A 170 1.94 10.58 2.81
C ALA A 170 2.93 9.99 1.79
N PHE A 171 2.59 8.84 1.21
CA PHE A 171 3.37 8.21 0.15
C PHE A 171 2.49 7.90 -1.06
N HIS A 172 2.74 8.60 -2.16
CA HIS A 172 1.94 8.54 -3.38
C HIS A 172 2.67 7.94 -4.58
N GLY A 173 3.96 7.63 -4.44
CA GLY A 173 4.78 7.04 -5.50
C GLY A 173 6.19 7.62 -5.55
N ARG A 174 6.90 7.30 -6.65
CA ARG A 174 8.29 7.70 -6.89
C ARG A 174 8.48 8.46 -8.22
N THR A 175 7.41 8.86 -8.88
CA THR A 175 7.44 9.79 -10.03
C THR A 175 7.41 11.24 -9.54
N LEU A 176 7.75 12.20 -10.40
CA LEU A 176 7.92 13.60 -10.02
C LEU A 176 6.69 14.20 -9.32
N GLY A 177 5.51 14.14 -9.95
CA GLY A 177 4.27 14.69 -9.39
C GLY A 177 3.82 13.92 -8.16
N ALA A 178 3.91 12.59 -8.18
CA ALA A 178 3.61 11.75 -7.02
C ALA A 178 4.51 12.07 -5.81
N GLN A 179 5.79 12.40 -6.02
CA GLN A 179 6.69 12.83 -4.95
C GLN A 179 6.45 14.28 -4.53
N MET A 180 6.06 15.18 -5.44
CA MET A 180 5.69 16.56 -5.08
C MET A 180 4.51 16.60 -4.11
N ILE A 181 3.47 15.78 -4.32
CA ILE A 181 2.34 15.64 -3.38
C ILE A 181 2.63 14.71 -2.20
N GLY A 182 3.78 14.02 -2.19
CA GLY A 182 4.18 13.16 -1.09
C GLY A 182 4.50 13.96 0.18
N GLY A 183 4.36 13.34 1.35
CA GLY A 183 4.58 13.98 2.65
C GLY A 183 5.94 13.75 3.28
N ILE A 184 6.89 13.13 2.57
CA ILE A 184 8.17 12.70 3.12
C ILE A 184 9.31 13.57 2.53
N PRO A 185 9.85 14.55 3.27
CA PRO A 185 10.83 15.51 2.72
C PRO A 185 12.06 14.87 2.10
N ALA A 186 12.58 13.79 2.71
CA ALA A 186 13.75 13.09 2.21
C ALA A 186 13.55 12.43 0.82
N LEU A 187 12.30 12.16 0.41
CA LEU A 187 12.02 11.65 -0.93
C LEU A 187 12.03 12.75 -2.00
N LYS A 188 12.04 14.02 -1.59
CA LYS A 188 12.05 15.21 -2.45
C LYS A 188 13.42 15.88 -2.55
N SER A 189 14.45 15.36 -1.88
CA SER A 189 15.77 16.03 -1.78
C SER A 189 16.47 16.24 -3.12
N TRP A 190 16.08 15.49 -4.15
CA TRP A 190 16.60 15.61 -5.51
C TRP A 190 15.80 16.61 -6.38
N ILE A 191 14.63 17.05 -5.90
CA ILE A 191 13.74 17.97 -6.60
C ILE A 191 14.13 19.39 -6.22
N VAL A 192 14.81 20.09 -7.14
CA VAL A 192 15.28 21.47 -6.91
C VAL A 192 14.12 22.47 -6.84
N ASN A 193 13.15 22.34 -7.75
CA ASN A 193 12.01 23.24 -7.87
C ASN A 193 10.74 22.53 -7.41
N LEU A 194 10.34 22.77 -6.15
CA LEU A 194 9.05 22.32 -5.64
C LEU A 194 7.94 23.23 -6.19
N ASP A 195 6.79 22.61 -6.48
CA ASP A 195 5.59 23.33 -6.88
C ASP A 195 4.96 24.00 -5.64
N PRO A 196 4.86 25.33 -5.58
CA PRO A 196 4.34 26.03 -4.41
C PRO A 196 2.84 25.79 -4.18
N ASP A 197 2.12 25.28 -5.18
CA ASP A 197 0.71 24.89 -5.13
C ASP A 197 0.52 23.39 -4.88
N MET A 198 1.54 22.67 -4.40
CA MET A 198 1.40 21.31 -3.86
C MET A 198 1.82 21.27 -2.40
N ILE A 199 0.86 21.53 -1.51
CA ILE A 199 1.12 21.69 -0.07
C ILE A 199 0.76 20.43 0.72
N GLN A 200 1.43 20.29 1.86
CA GLN A 200 1.15 19.22 2.83
C GLN A 200 0.70 19.83 4.16
N VAL A 201 -0.32 19.23 4.76
CA VAL A 201 -0.83 19.56 6.10
C VAL A 201 -0.66 18.37 7.05
N PRO A 202 -0.72 18.57 8.39
CA PRO A 202 -0.62 17.45 9.34
C PRO A 202 -1.69 16.37 9.10
N PHE A 203 -1.29 15.09 9.16
CA PHE A 203 -2.21 13.96 9.13
C PHE A 203 -2.74 13.65 10.54
N PRO A 204 -4.06 13.55 10.75
CA PRO A 204 -4.65 13.44 12.08
C PRO A 204 -4.68 11.99 12.60
N ASP A 205 -3.53 11.35 12.86
CA ASP A 205 -3.51 9.96 13.33
C ASP A 205 -3.51 9.76 14.85
N GLY A 206 -3.59 10.85 15.63
CA GLY A 206 -3.62 10.79 17.10
C GLY A 206 -2.30 10.33 17.73
N PHE A 207 -1.24 10.14 16.96
CA PHE A 207 0.07 9.73 17.47
C PHE A 207 1.20 10.62 16.93
N ARG A 208 1.40 10.64 15.61
CA ARG A 208 2.36 11.54 14.94
C ARG A 208 1.72 12.89 14.66
N GLY A 209 0.44 12.93 14.30
CA GLY A 209 -0.38 14.13 14.29
C GLY A 209 -1.34 14.11 15.47
N VAL A 210 -0.97 14.85 16.53
CA VAL A 210 -1.73 14.90 17.79
C VAL A 210 -3.04 15.66 17.64
N ASP A 211 -3.05 16.74 16.86
CA ASP A 211 -4.29 17.45 16.52
C ASP A 211 -5.09 16.64 15.49
N THR A 212 -6.25 16.17 15.92
CA THR A 212 -7.17 15.37 15.12
C THR A 212 -8.43 16.13 14.73
N SER A 213 -8.49 17.43 15.03
CA SER A 213 -9.61 18.30 14.70
C SER A 213 -9.58 18.71 13.22
N PHE A 214 -10.77 18.96 12.65
CA PHE A 214 -10.85 19.52 11.31
C PHE A 214 -10.50 21.02 11.30
N GLU A 215 -10.68 21.71 12.42
CA GLU A 215 -10.20 23.09 12.63
C GLU A 215 -8.68 23.17 12.45
N GLY A 216 -7.93 22.17 12.93
CA GLY A 216 -6.50 22.03 12.71
C GLY A 216 -6.12 21.98 11.22
N PHE A 217 -6.92 21.29 10.41
CA PHE A 217 -6.76 21.26 8.95
C PHE A 217 -6.94 22.65 8.32
N LEU A 218 -8.04 23.34 8.66
CA LEU A 218 -8.32 24.68 8.15
C LEU A 218 -7.23 25.68 8.53
N LYS A 219 -6.79 25.65 9.79
CA LYS A 219 -5.69 26.49 10.28
C LYS A 219 -4.38 26.18 9.57
N ALA A 220 -4.09 24.91 9.28
CA ALA A 220 -2.88 24.52 8.55
C ALA A 220 -2.90 25.04 7.11
N LEU A 221 -4.05 25.00 6.42
CA LEU A 221 -4.21 25.60 5.09
C LEU A 221 -3.98 27.12 5.12
N GLU A 222 -4.61 27.82 6.07
CA GLU A 222 -4.46 29.26 6.24
C GLU A 222 -3.01 29.65 6.53
N THR A 223 -2.33 28.90 7.40
CA THR A 223 -0.91 29.12 7.74
C THR A 223 0.01 28.97 6.53
N GLN A 224 -0.35 28.10 5.58
CA GLN A 224 0.36 27.93 4.31
C GLN A 224 -0.06 28.98 3.25
N GLY A 225 -0.95 29.93 3.58
CA GLY A 225 -1.42 30.98 2.68
C GLY A 225 -2.42 30.50 1.62
N TYR A 226 -3.12 29.39 1.88
CA TYR A 226 -4.13 28.84 0.96
C TYR A 226 -5.55 29.12 1.45
N SER A 227 -6.32 29.78 0.60
CA SER A 227 -7.77 29.89 0.71
C SER A 227 -8.47 28.79 -0.11
N PRO A 228 -9.68 28.35 0.27
CA PRO A 228 -10.39 27.27 -0.43
C PRO A 228 -10.58 27.50 -1.94
N ASP A 229 -10.74 28.76 -2.38
CA ASP A 229 -10.92 29.11 -3.80
C ASP A 229 -9.66 28.90 -4.66
N ARG A 230 -8.50 28.66 -4.03
CA ARG A 230 -7.25 28.27 -4.70
C ARG A 230 -7.04 26.76 -4.76
N VAL A 231 -7.80 25.97 -4.01
CA VAL A 231 -7.60 24.52 -3.92
C VAL A 231 -8.40 23.81 -5.02
N ALA A 232 -7.70 23.03 -5.84
CA ALA A 232 -8.29 22.21 -6.90
C ALA A 232 -8.63 20.80 -6.41
N GLY A 233 -7.82 20.23 -5.53
CA GLY A 233 -8.06 18.91 -4.97
C GLY A 233 -7.37 18.65 -3.64
N VAL A 234 -7.95 17.73 -2.86
CA VAL A 234 -7.33 17.10 -1.70
C VAL A 234 -7.07 15.64 -2.04
N ILE A 235 -5.83 15.19 -1.90
CA ILE A 235 -5.41 13.81 -2.17
C ILE A 235 -4.96 13.18 -0.86
N THR A 236 -5.53 12.03 -0.52
CA THR A 236 -5.16 11.31 0.69
C THR A 236 -5.29 9.81 0.53
N GLU A 237 -4.41 9.08 1.19
CA GLU A 237 -4.54 7.64 1.35
C GLU A 237 -5.67 7.36 2.36
N THR A 238 -6.45 6.29 2.20
CA THR A 238 -7.42 5.90 3.25
C THR A 238 -6.72 5.74 4.59
N TYR A 239 -5.55 5.12 4.57
CA TYR A 239 -4.63 5.11 5.68
C TYR A 239 -3.24 5.42 5.15
N GLN A 240 -2.41 6.13 5.91
CA GLN A 240 -1.04 6.37 5.50
C GLN A 240 -0.27 5.06 5.43
N GLY A 241 0.15 4.70 4.22
CA GLY A 241 0.63 3.38 3.88
C GLY A 241 1.81 2.94 4.73
N GLY A 242 2.71 3.84 5.08
CA GLY A 242 3.89 3.51 5.88
C GLY A 242 3.56 3.01 7.29
N ASN A 243 2.55 3.58 7.94
CA ASN A 243 2.24 3.36 9.35
C ASN A 243 0.88 2.69 9.58
N ALA A 244 0.15 2.34 8.51
CA ALA A 244 -1.24 1.91 8.56
C ALA A 244 -2.16 2.87 9.35
N SER A 245 -1.79 4.15 9.46
CA SER A 245 -2.47 5.17 10.27
C SER A 245 -3.76 5.63 9.60
N PHE A 246 -4.89 5.56 10.31
CA PHE A 246 -6.19 6.08 9.86
C PHE A 246 -6.46 7.45 10.48
N ALA A 247 -7.22 8.28 9.78
CA ALA A 247 -7.81 9.49 10.35
C ALA A 247 -9.09 9.14 11.13
N PRO A 248 -9.56 10.00 12.06
CA PRO A 248 -10.91 9.90 12.61
C PRO A 248 -11.96 9.96 11.49
N ALA A 249 -13.03 9.18 11.63
CA ALA A 249 -14.11 9.19 10.64
C ALA A 249 -14.78 10.56 10.51
N GLU A 250 -15.02 11.23 11.64
CA GLU A 250 -15.61 12.57 11.67
C GLU A 250 -14.74 13.60 10.91
N TYR A 251 -13.41 13.54 11.08
CA TYR A 251 -12.48 14.40 10.34
C TYR A 251 -12.66 14.22 8.82
N MET A 252 -12.71 12.96 8.36
CA MET A 252 -12.84 12.65 6.93
C MET A 252 -14.22 13.02 6.37
N GLN A 253 -15.27 12.91 7.17
CA GLN A 253 -16.63 13.37 6.82
C GLN A 253 -16.67 14.89 6.67
N ARG A 254 -16.06 15.63 7.61
CA ARG A 254 -15.94 17.09 7.53
C ARG A 254 -15.08 17.53 6.34
N LEU A 255 -13.99 16.81 6.04
CA LEU A 255 -13.18 17.03 4.85
C LEU A 255 -13.99 16.86 3.56
N ARG A 256 -14.79 15.79 3.46
CA ARG A 256 -15.69 15.57 2.32
C ARG A 256 -16.72 16.69 2.18
N ALA A 257 -17.33 17.11 3.29
CA ALA A 257 -18.30 18.22 3.30
C ALA A 257 -17.67 19.53 2.84
N TRP A 258 -16.49 19.86 3.36
CA TRP A 258 -15.70 21.03 2.95
C TRP A 258 -15.32 20.98 1.47
N CYS A 259 -14.94 19.80 0.96
CA CYS A 259 -14.65 19.63 -0.47
C CYS A 259 -15.88 19.90 -1.34
N ASN A 260 -17.07 19.49 -0.90
CA ASN A 260 -18.32 19.78 -1.62
C ASN A 260 -18.64 21.27 -1.61
N GLU A 261 -18.58 21.90 -0.43
CA GLU A 261 -18.87 23.33 -0.24
C GLU A 261 -17.99 24.22 -1.13
N HIS A 262 -16.70 23.92 -1.17
CA HIS A 262 -15.74 24.76 -1.89
C HIS A 262 -15.45 24.28 -3.31
N GLN A 263 -16.19 23.29 -3.81
CA GLN A 263 -15.95 22.68 -5.12
C GLN A 263 -14.48 22.28 -5.28
N VAL A 264 -14.01 21.40 -4.40
CA VAL A 264 -12.66 20.81 -4.40
C VAL A 264 -12.81 19.32 -4.64
N LEU A 265 -11.98 18.73 -5.49
CA LEU A 265 -12.03 17.28 -5.72
C LEU A 265 -11.35 16.53 -4.58
N LEU A 266 -12.05 15.57 -3.99
CA LEU A 266 -11.47 14.61 -3.06
C LEU A 266 -11.01 13.37 -3.83
N VAL A 267 -9.73 13.04 -3.69
CA VAL A 267 -9.12 11.84 -4.27
C VAL A 267 -8.71 10.90 -3.14
N MET A 268 -9.22 9.67 -3.18
CA MET A 268 -8.76 8.62 -2.29
C MET A 268 -7.73 7.74 -3.00
N ASP A 269 -6.51 7.77 -2.50
CA ASP A 269 -5.47 6.83 -2.86
C ASP A 269 -5.74 5.47 -2.16
N GLU A 270 -6.40 4.60 -2.91
CA GLU A 270 -6.77 3.24 -2.53
C GLU A 270 -5.74 2.22 -3.04
N VAL A 271 -4.56 2.66 -3.51
CA VAL A 271 -3.53 1.76 -4.08
C VAL A 271 -3.15 0.65 -3.10
N GLN A 272 -3.19 0.92 -1.79
CA GLN A 272 -2.95 -0.10 -0.76
C GLN A 272 -4.21 -0.60 -0.06
N ALA A 273 -5.23 0.24 0.06
CA ALA A 273 -6.38 -0.01 0.92
C ALA A 273 -7.53 -0.73 0.21
N GLY A 274 -7.59 -0.65 -1.11
CA GLY A 274 -8.68 -1.19 -1.91
C GLY A 274 -8.68 -2.70 -2.00
N PHE A 275 -9.72 -3.22 -2.66
CA PHE A 275 -9.89 -4.65 -2.95
C PHE A 275 -9.88 -5.52 -1.69
N GLY A 276 -10.59 -5.08 -0.65
CA GLY A 276 -10.88 -5.90 0.54
C GLY A 276 -9.86 -5.85 1.68
N ARG A 277 -8.69 -5.20 1.49
CA ARG A 277 -7.56 -5.24 2.43
C ARG A 277 -7.95 -4.90 3.87
N THR A 278 -8.83 -3.93 4.05
CA THR A 278 -9.21 -3.38 5.36
C THR A 278 -10.49 -4.01 5.95
N GLY A 279 -11.02 -5.07 5.35
CA GLY A 279 -12.33 -5.64 5.71
C GLY A 279 -13.53 -4.88 5.13
N LYS A 280 -13.26 -3.91 4.24
CA LYS A 280 -14.21 -3.21 3.38
C LYS A 280 -13.71 -3.29 1.94
N TYR A 281 -14.62 -3.19 0.97
CA TYR A 281 -14.21 -3.31 -0.44
C TYR A 281 -13.26 -2.18 -0.79
N TRP A 282 -13.68 -0.96 -0.47
CA TRP A 282 -12.85 0.24 -0.46
C TRP A 282 -12.56 0.69 0.96
N GLY A 283 -11.33 1.08 1.23
CA GLY A 283 -10.94 1.51 2.57
C GLY A 283 -11.69 2.75 3.06
N PHE A 284 -11.99 3.72 2.20
CA PHE A 284 -12.71 4.94 2.57
C PHE A 284 -14.13 4.70 3.08
N GLU A 285 -14.71 3.51 2.86
CA GLU A 285 -16.03 3.14 3.40
C GLU A 285 -16.05 3.15 4.93
N HIS A 286 -14.90 2.97 5.58
CA HIS A 286 -14.74 3.12 7.02
C HIS A 286 -15.08 4.54 7.53
N TYR A 287 -15.11 5.53 6.65
CA TYR A 287 -15.43 6.91 6.95
C TYR A 287 -16.86 7.30 6.56
N GLY A 288 -17.58 6.45 5.82
CA GLY A 288 -18.92 6.76 5.32
C GLY A 288 -18.95 7.89 4.28
N ILE A 289 -17.91 7.99 3.44
CA ILE A 289 -17.78 9.01 2.39
C ILE A 289 -17.66 8.38 1.00
N VAL A 290 -17.93 9.16 -0.05
CA VAL A 290 -17.64 8.81 -1.44
C VAL A 290 -16.73 9.89 -2.04
N PRO A 291 -15.55 9.54 -2.60
CA PRO A 291 -14.66 10.50 -3.24
C PRO A 291 -15.09 10.84 -4.66
N ASP A 292 -14.40 11.81 -5.26
CA ASP A 292 -14.61 12.17 -6.67
C ASP A 292 -13.77 11.31 -7.61
N LEU A 293 -12.59 10.88 -7.14
CA LEU A 293 -11.66 9.98 -7.82
C LEU A 293 -11.12 8.92 -6.85
N ILE A 294 -10.90 7.71 -7.36
CA ILE A 294 -10.23 6.60 -6.67
C ILE A 294 -9.00 6.21 -7.48
N CYS A 295 -7.84 6.19 -6.82
CA CYS A 295 -6.60 5.69 -7.39
C CYS A 295 -6.35 4.25 -6.93
N CYS A 296 -6.25 3.32 -7.88
CA CYS A 296 -6.15 1.88 -7.64
C CYS A 296 -4.79 1.33 -8.09
N GLY A 297 -4.34 0.25 -7.47
CA GLY A 297 -3.15 -0.50 -7.89
C GLY A 297 -3.06 -1.80 -7.09
N LYS A 298 -1.85 -2.38 -7.01
CA LYS A 298 -1.51 -3.53 -6.15
C LYS A 298 -2.57 -4.65 -6.18
N GLY A 299 -3.44 -4.71 -5.16
CA GLY A 299 -4.50 -5.70 -4.99
C GLY A 299 -5.54 -5.78 -6.11
N ILE A 300 -5.54 -4.83 -7.06
CA ILE A 300 -6.43 -4.82 -8.24
C ILE A 300 -6.32 -6.10 -9.09
N SER A 301 -5.12 -6.68 -9.21
CA SER A 301 -4.86 -7.88 -10.03
C SER A 301 -4.35 -9.07 -9.21
N SER A 302 -4.00 -8.85 -7.95
CA SER A 302 -3.26 -9.79 -7.10
C SER A 302 -1.96 -10.34 -7.69
N GLY A 303 -1.31 -9.61 -8.62
CA GLY A 303 0.05 -9.98 -9.07
C GLY A 303 0.60 -9.21 -10.28
N LEU A 304 -0.22 -8.94 -11.30
CA LEU A 304 0.24 -8.31 -12.56
C LEU A 304 0.23 -6.77 -12.52
N PRO A 305 1.12 -6.09 -13.26
CA PRO A 305 1.23 -4.63 -13.27
C PRO A 305 0.04 -3.98 -14.00
N ILE A 306 -0.92 -3.51 -13.23
CA ILE A 306 -2.05 -2.70 -13.71
C ILE A 306 -2.54 -1.83 -12.56
N SER A 307 -3.07 -0.68 -12.92
CA SER A 307 -3.65 0.31 -12.02
C SER A 307 -4.84 0.99 -12.70
N ALA A 308 -5.63 1.75 -11.94
CA ALA A 308 -6.78 2.44 -12.49
C ALA A 308 -7.09 3.75 -11.76
N VAL A 309 -7.54 4.75 -12.49
CA VAL A 309 -8.29 5.87 -11.93
C VAL A 309 -9.76 5.62 -12.21
N ILE A 310 -10.58 5.58 -11.17
CA ILE A 310 -12.04 5.47 -11.26
C ILE A 310 -12.63 6.78 -10.80
N GLY A 311 -13.55 7.38 -11.57
CA GLY A 311 -13.99 8.74 -11.28
C GLY A 311 -15.36 9.11 -11.83
N ARG A 312 -15.83 10.29 -11.42
CA ARG A 312 -17.05 10.89 -11.98
C ARG A 312 -16.88 11.23 -13.47
N PRO A 313 -17.93 11.12 -14.29
CA PRO A 313 -17.87 11.49 -15.70
C PRO A 313 -17.44 12.93 -15.97
N ASP A 314 -17.93 13.90 -15.19
CA ASP A 314 -17.63 15.34 -15.38
C ASP A 314 -16.15 15.69 -15.20
N VAL A 315 -15.41 14.84 -14.47
CA VAL A 315 -13.97 14.96 -14.24
C VAL A 315 -13.19 14.10 -15.24
N MET A 316 -13.59 12.84 -15.43
CA MET A 316 -12.85 11.88 -16.26
C MET A 316 -12.94 12.18 -17.76
N ASP A 317 -14.02 12.83 -18.22
CA ASP A 317 -14.23 13.19 -19.63
C ASP A 317 -13.74 14.62 -19.98
N LEU A 318 -12.87 15.22 -19.15
CA LEU A 318 -12.36 16.58 -19.37
C LEU A 318 -11.53 16.74 -20.65
N TYR A 319 -10.91 15.65 -21.11
CA TYR A 319 -10.01 15.70 -22.25
C TYR A 319 -10.58 15.00 -23.50
N PRO A 320 -10.24 15.50 -24.70
CA PRO A 320 -10.69 14.89 -25.95
C PRO A 320 -10.04 13.52 -26.21
N PRO A 321 -10.58 12.71 -27.12
CA PRO A 321 -9.96 11.43 -27.53
C PRO A 321 -8.47 11.57 -27.87
N GLY A 322 -7.64 10.60 -27.45
CA GLY A 322 -6.20 10.55 -27.74
C GLY A 322 -5.28 11.29 -26.76
N SER A 323 -5.83 12.02 -25.79
CA SER A 323 -5.07 12.88 -24.86
C SER A 323 -4.71 12.25 -23.50
N MET A 324 -5.40 11.16 -23.14
CA MET A 324 -5.12 10.33 -21.97
C MET A 324 -4.78 8.92 -22.46
N THR A 325 -3.49 8.66 -22.63
CA THR A 325 -2.97 7.38 -23.12
C THR A 325 -1.76 6.94 -22.30
N SER A 326 -1.47 5.64 -22.32
CA SER A 326 -0.23 5.05 -21.82
C SER A 326 0.06 3.83 -22.67
N THR A 327 1.33 3.55 -22.99
CA THR A 327 1.69 2.46 -23.91
C THR A 327 1.15 1.11 -23.45
N HIS A 328 1.21 0.83 -22.15
CA HIS A 328 0.72 -0.42 -21.56
C HIS A 328 -0.70 -0.32 -20.98
N THR A 329 -1.43 0.78 -21.26
CA THR A 329 -2.80 0.99 -20.75
C THR A 329 -3.70 -0.19 -21.08
N GLY A 330 -4.31 -0.78 -20.06
CA GLY A 330 -5.24 -1.89 -20.24
C GLY A 330 -4.65 -3.10 -20.95
N ASN A 331 -3.39 -3.46 -20.67
CA ASN A 331 -2.76 -4.68 -21.16
C ASN A 331 -3.74 -5.89 -21.05
N PRO A 332 -4.02 -6.63 -22.14
CA PRO A 332 -5.01 -7.71 -22.16
C PRO A 332 -4.79 -8.78 -21.09
N VAL A 333 -3.55 -9.22 -20.89
CA VAL A 333 -3.19 -10.25 -19.88
C VAL A 333 -3.45 -9.73 -18.47
N CYS A 334 -3.13 -8.46 -18.22
CA CYS A 334 -3.40 -7.82 -16.95
C CYS A 334 -4.92 -7.62 -16.73
N CYS A 335 -5.67 -7.25 -17.77
CA CYS A 335 -7.13 -7.15 -17.70
C CYS A 335 -7.79 -8.50 -17.36
N ALA A 336 -7.30 -9.60 -17.93
CA ALA A 336 -7.76 -10.95 -17.59
C ALA A 336 -7.49 -11.28 -16.12
N ALA A 337 -6.31 -10.92 -15.59
CA ALA A 337 -5.99 -11.08 -14.18
C ALA A 337 -6.90 -10.24 -13.26
N VAL A 338 -7.20 -8.99 -13.64
CA VAL A 338 -8.15 -8.15 -12.89
C VAL A 338 -9.53 -8.78 -12.83
N LEU A 339 -10.08 -9.19 -13.98
CA LEU A 339 -11.41 -9.82 -14.04
C LEU A 339 -11.49 -11.08 -13.15
N ALA A 340 -10.49 -11.96 -13.25
CA ALA A 340 -10.42 -13.15 -12.41
C ALA A 340 -10.25 -12.82 -10.93
N ASN A 341 -9.46 -11.79 -10.59
CA ASN A 341 -9.26 -11.35 -9.21
C ASN A 341 -10.55 -10.77 -8.60
N LEU A 342 -11.31 -9.96 -9.36
CA LEU A 342 -12.60 -9.44 -8.92
C LEU A 342 -13.59 -10.58 -8.63
N GLN A 343 -13.63 -11.61 -9.47
CA GLN A 343 -14.44 -12.81 -9.24
C GLN A 343 -14.01 -13.56 -7.98
N VAL A 344 -12.70 -13.74 -7.77
CA VAL A 344 -12.16 -14.38 -6.57
C VAL A 344 -12.54 -13.61 -5.30
N ILE A 345 -12.42 -12.29 -5.31
CA ILE A 345 -12.80 -11.43 -4.18
C ILE A 345 -14.27 -11.67 -3.77
N GLU A 346 -15.17 -11.76 -4.75
CA GLU A 346 -16.59 -11.97 -4.55
C GLU A 346 -16.93 -13.41 -4.12
N GLU A 347 -16.52 -14.40 -4.91
CA GLU A 347 -16.87 -15.82 -4.70
C GLU A 347 -16.28 -16.38 -3.40
N GLU A 348 -15.06 -15.98 -3.05
CA GLU A 348 -14.37 -16.44 -1.84
C GLU A 348 -14.57 -15.51 -0.65
N LYS A 349 -15.42 -14.48 -0.82
CA LYS A 349 -15.80 -13.52 0.22
C LYS A 349 -14.58 -12.89 0.91
N LEU A 350 -13.56 -12.51 0.13
CA LEU A 350 -12.27 -12.07 0.67
C LEU A 350 -12.39 -10.81 1.53
N VAL A 351 -13.32 -9.91 1.21
CA VAL A 351 -13.62 -8.72 2.02
C VAL A 351 -14.11 -9.12 3.41
N GLU A 352 -15.09 -10.03 3.47
CA GLU A 352 -15.67 -10.52 4.73
C GLU A 352 -14.64 -11.32 5.54
N ARG A 353 -13.84 -12.14 4.85
CA ARG A 353 -12.74 -12.87 5.49
C ARG A 353 -11.72 -11.94 6.13
N ALA A 354 -11.33 -10.86 5.43
CA ALA A 354 -10.43 -9.85 5.99
C ALA A 354 -11.03 -9.12 7.20
N ARG A 355 -12.35 -8.90 7.20
CA ARG A 355 -13.08 -8.34 8.34
C ARG A 355 -13.03 -9.28 9.55
N LEU A 356 -13.46 -10.53 9.37
CA LEU A 356 -13.50 -11.55 10.43
C LEU A 356 -12.12 -11.85 11.02
N LEU A 357 -11.11 -12.06 10.17
CA LEU A 357 -9.75 -12.30 10.65
C LEU A 357 -9.12 -11.04 11.28
N GLY A 358 -9.57 -9.85 10.88
CA GLY A 358 -9.22 -8.59 11.55
C GLY A 358 -9.73 -8.51 12.99
N GLU A 359 -10.84 -9.16 13.33
CA GLU A 359 -11.35 -9.26 14.71
C GLU A 359 -10.41 -10.11 15.60
N ILE A 360 -9.50 -10.88 15.01
CA ILE A 360 -8.46 -11.64 15.70
C ILE A 360 -7.14 -10.85 15.70
N LEU A 361 -6.69 -10.45 14.51
CA LEU A 361 -5.38 -9.81 14.33
C LEU A 361 -5.27 -8.50 15.14
N GLN A 362 -6.27 -7.63 15.03
CA GLN A 362 -6.16 -6.27 15.58
C GLN A 362 -6.13 -6.25 17.12
N PRO A 363 -6.98 -7.00 17.85
CA PRO A 363 -6.86 -7.12 19.30
C PRO A 363 -5.54 -7.75 19.76
N GLU A 364 -5.06 -8.80 19.09
CA GLU A 364 -3.80 -9.46 19.45
C GLU A 364 -2.60 -8.54 19.29
N LEU A 365 -2.53 -7.75 18.22
CA LEU A 365 -1.46 -6.76 18.06
C LEU A 365 -1.53 -5.66 19.13
N ARG A 366 -2.73 -5.25 19.55
CA ARG A 366 -2.89 -4.33 20.69
C ARG A 366 -2.43 -4.96 22.01
N ARG A 367 -2.70 -6.25 22.24
CA ARG A 367 -2.19 -7.01 23.40
C ARG A 367 -0.66 -7.06 23.38
N ILE A 368 -0.06 -7.38 22.23
CA ILE A 368 1.40 -7.38 22.04
C ILE A 368 1.98 -5.99 22.34
N ARG A 369 1.35 -4.91 21.88
CA ARG A 369 1.76 -3.55 22.25
C ARG A 369 1.73 -3.33 23.75
N LEU A 370 0.70 -3.76 24.47
CA LEU A 370 0.64 -3.58 25.92
C LEU A 370 1.77 -4.33 26.64
N ARG A 371 2.14 -5.51 26.14
CA ARG A 371 3.28 -6.28 26.66
C ARG A 371 4.63 -5.59 26.42
N PHE A 372 4.81 -4.97 25.26
CA PHE A 372 6.05 -4.29 24.88
C PHE A 372 5.85 -2.76 24.79
N PHE A 373 5.13 -2.18 25.74
CA PHE A 373 4.65 -0.79 25.70
C PHE A 373 5.78 0.23 25.51
N ASP A 374 6.93 0.00 26.13
CA ASP A 374 8.09 0.90 26.01
C ASP A 374 8.69 0.93 24.59
N HIS A 375 8.48 -0.13 23.80
CA HIS A 375 9.12 -0.34 22.51
C HIS A 375 8.14 -0.19 21.33
N ILE A 376 6.83 -0.29 21.59
CA ILE A 376 5.76 -0.15 20.60
C ILE A 376 4.88 1.04 20.97
N GLY A 377 5.16 2.20 20.40
CA GLY A 377 4.42 3.42 20.71
C GLY A 377 2.96 3.34 20.31
N MET A 378 2.67 2.75 19.14
CA MET A 378 1.32 2.65 18.60
C MET A 378 1.13 1.41 17.71
N VAL A 379 -0.12 0.93 17.66
CA VAL A 379 -0.58 -0.04 16.65
C VAL A 379 -1.73 0.58 15.88
N HIS A 380 -1.55 0.74 14.58
CA HIS A 380 -2.63 1.16 13.68
C HIS A 380 -2.93 0.07 12.67
N GLY A 381 -4.19 -0.02 12.25
CA GLY A 381 -4.64 -1.06 11.32
C GLY A 381 -6.14 -1.27 11.36
N ARG A 382 -6.66 -1.91 10.30
CA ARG A 382 -8.03 -2.42 10.17
C ARG A 382 -8.00 -3.66 9.28
N GLY A 383 -8.90 -4.62 9.50
CA GLY A 383 -8.92 -5.87 8.73
C GLY A 383 -7.56 -6.59 8.77
N LEU A 384 -7.03 -6.95 7.60
CA LEU A 384 -5.74 -7.61 7.44
C LEU A 384 -4.64 -6.65 6.98
N VAL A 385 -4.60 -5.45 7.54
CA VAL A 385 -3.45 -4.56 7.51
C VAL A 385 -3.21 -3.96 8.89
N ALA A 386 -1.95 -3.96 9.33
CA ALA A 386 -1.54 -3.29 10.55
C ALA A 386 -0.08 -2.83 10.48
N SER A 387 0.30 -2.01 11.45
CA SER A 387 1.68 -1.57 11.64
C SER A 387 1.98 -1.44 13.12
N LEU A 388 3.13 -1.95 13.54
CA LEU A 388 3.69 -1.71 14.86
C LEU A 388 4.72 -0.59 14.77
N HIS A 389 4.49 0.51 15.48
CA HIS A 389 5.36 1.69 15.46
C HIS A 389 6.46 1.54 16.50
N MET A 390 7.66 1.17 16.06
CA MET A 390 8.81 0.97 16.94
C MET A 390 9.36 2.30 17.44
N VAL A 391 9.52 2.42 18.75
CA VAL A 391 10.02 3.63 19.42
C VAL A 391 11.11 3.31 20.42
N LYS A 392 11.95 4.29 20.75
CA LYS A 392 12.92 4.15 21.83
C LYS A 392 12.19 4.09 23.19
N PRO A 393 12.72 3.34 24.17
CA PRO A 393 12.07 3.12 25.46
C PRO A 393 11.59 4.40 26.13
N GLY A 394 10.30 4.44 26.49
CA GLY A 394 9.68 5.57 27.20
C GLY A 394 9.51 6.86 26.38
N THR A 395 9.69 6.82 25.05
CA THR A 395 9.58 8.00 24.18
C THR A 395 8.67 7.76 22.98
N ILE A 396 8.48 8.80 22.16
CA ILE A 396 7.88 8.68 20.82
C ILE A 396 8.93 8.69 19.70
N GLU A 397 10.23 8.77 20.02
CA GLU A 397 11.28 8.79 19.00
C GLU A 397 11.31 7.47 18.24
N PRO A 398 11.32 7.48 16.89
CA PRO A 398 11.32 6.25 16.10
C PRO A 398 12.60 5.43 16.32
N TRP A 399 12.48 4.09 16.36
CA TRP A 399 13.61 3.16 16.50
C TRP A 399 13.76 2.21 15.29
N PRO A 400 14.34 2.68 14.16
CA PRO A 400 14.43 1.88 12.93
C PRO A 400 15.32 0.64 13.04
N GLN A 401 16.31 0.65 13.95
CA GLN A 401 17.15 -0.51 14.23
C GLN A 401 16.35 -1.66 14.86
N LEU A 402 15.46 -1.34 15.81
CA LEU A 402 14.55 -2.32 16.40
C LEU A 402 13.62 -2.91 15.33
N ALA A 403 13.00 -2.05 14.50
CA ALA A 403 12.12 -2.52 13.42
C ALA A 403 12.85 -3.46 12.47
N SER A 404 14.08 -3.12 12.06
CA SER A 404 14.91 -3.94 11.18
C SER A 404 15.24 -5.30 11.80
N ARG A 405 15.65 -5.33 13.08
CA ARG A 405 15.99 -6.59 13.77
C ARG A 405 14.76 -7.48 13.97
N VAL A 406 13.60 -6.90 14.31
CA VAL A 406 12.34 -7.66 14.45
C VAL A 406 11.93 -8.28 13.11
N VAL A 407 12.00 -7.53 12.01
CA VAL A 407 11.71 -8.05 10.66
C VAL A 407 12.63 -9.22 10.31
N LEU A 408 13.94 -9.06 10.52
CA LEU A 408 14.91 -10.13 10.25
C LEU A 408 14.64 -11.35 11.13
N ARG A 409 14.40 -11.17 12.43
CA ARG A 409 14.12 -12.29 13.34
C ARG A 409 12.83 -13.02 12.97
N CYS A 410 11.80 -12.31 12.51
CA CYS A 410 10.59 -12.95 11.96
C CYS A 410 10.93 -13.83 10.76
N VAL A 411 11.73 -13.31 9.81
CA VAL A 411 12.16 -14.06 8.62
C VAL A 411 13.01 -15.28 9.00
N GLU A 412 13.92 -15.14 9.96
CA GLU A 412 14.71 -16.25 10.52
C GLU A 412 13.84 -17.34 11.14
N LYS A 413 12.68 -16.96 11.71
CA LYS A 413 11.68 -17.88 12.24
C LYS A 413 10.66 -18.34 11.20
N GLY A 414 10.79 -18.02 9.92
CA GLY A 414 9.84 -18.48 8.89
C GLY A 414 8.58 -17.63 8.76
N LEU A 415 8.54 -16.41 9.28
CA LEU A 415 7.48 -15.43 9.05
C LEU A 415 7.99 -14.33 8.10
N MET A 416 7.52 -14.32 6.86
CA MET A 416 7.99 -13.39 5.85
C MET A 416 7.39 -12.00 6.03
N LEU A 417 8.26 -10.99 6.11
CA LEU A 417 7.95 -9.57 6.17
C LEU A 417 8.84 -8.85 5.16
N PHE A 418 8.39 -7.70 4.63
CA PHE A 418 9.27 -6.81 3.88
C PHE A 418 10.03 -5.88 4.83
N ALA A 419 11.08 -5.25 4.32
CA ALA A 419 11.90 -4.29 5.06
C ALA A 419 11.05 -3.22 5.78
N PRO A 420 11.48 -2.73 6.96
CA PRO A 420 10.73 -1.71 7.68
C PRO A 420 10.38 -0.48 6.83
N VAL A 421 9.19 0.04 7.05
CA VAL A 421 8.66 1.22 6.37
C VAL A 421 8.22 2.27 7.39
N GLY A 422 7.38 3.22 6.99
CA GLY A 422 6.79 4.18 7.91
C GLY A 422 7.72 5.31 8.32
N TYR A 423 7.29 6.05 9.33
CA TYR A 423 8.02 7.24 9.81
C TYR A 423 9.46 6.86 10.22
N ALA A 424 10.43 7.47 9.55
CA ALA A 424 11.86 7.20 9.72
C ALA A 424 12.29 5.72 9.54
N GLY A 425 11.48 4.88 8.87
CA GLY A 425 11.77 3.45 8.70
C GLY A 425 11.58 2.62 9.98
N ALA A 426 10.77 3.10 10.92
CA ALA A 426 10.58 2.47 12.22
C ALA A 426 9.23 1.75 12.39
N SER A 427 8.65 1.25 11.30
CA SER A 427 7.42 0.46 11.35
C SER A 427 7.61 -0.96 10.83
N VAL A 428 7.15 -1.92 11.63
CA VAL A 428 6.96 -3.32 11.21
C VAL A 428 5.55 -3.45 10.66
N LYS A 429 5.44 -3.59 9.34
CA LYS A 429 4.15 -3.59 8.65
C LYS A 429 3.67 -5.00 8.35
N ILE A 430 2.39 -5.24 8.62
CA ILE A 430 1.74 -6.54 8.60
C ILE A 430 0.63 -6.49 7.56
N ALA A 431 0.69 -7.39 6.58
CA ALA A 431 -0.31 -7.53 5.53
C ALA A 431 -0.29 -8.94 4.94
N PRO A 432 -0.82 -9.97 5.64
CA PRO A 432 -0.95 -11.32 5.08
C PRO A 432 -1.96 -11.35 3.92
N PRO A 433 -1.84 -12.27 2.94
CA PRO A 433 -2.88 -12.45 1.93
C PRO A 433 -4.25 -12.70 2.58
N LEU A 434 -5.33 -12.24 1.96
CA LEU A 434 -6.67 -12.29 2.56
C LEU A 434 -7.19 -13.74 2.68
N VAL A 435 -6.61 -14.66 1.92
CA VAL A 435 -6.88 -16.09 1.97
C VAL A 435 -6.25 -16.81 3.18
N ILE A 436 -5.43 -16.13 4.01
CA ILE A 436 -4.80 -16.72 5.21
C ILE A 436 -5.84 -17.37 6.11
N SER A 437 -5.58 -18.58 6.60
CA SER A 437 -6.46 -19.27 7.57
C SER A 437 -6.25 -18.75 8.98
N GLU A 438 -7.24 -18.97 9.85
CA GLU A 438 -7.16 -18.51 11.24
C GLU A 438 -5.98 -19.14 12.00
N ASP A 439 -5.75 -20.44 11.83
CA ASP A 439 -4.63 -21.16 12.45
C ASP A 439 -3.28 -20.63 11.97
N ALA A 440 -3.12 -20.35 10.67
CA ALA A 440 -1.93 -19.70 10.14
C ALA A 440 -1.75 -18.28 10.70
N LEU A 441 -2.83 -17.50 10.78
CA LEU A 441 -2.79 -16.15 11.35
C LEU A 441 -2.34 -16.18 12.82
N ARG A 442 -2.88 -17.11 13.62
CA ARG A 442 -2.50 -17.28 15.04
C ARG A 442 -1.05 -17.71 15.18
N GLU A 443 -0.57 -18.62 14.33
CA GLU A 443 0.84 -19.02 14.33
C GLU A 443 1.77 -17.84 13.99
N GLY A 444 1.39 -17.01 13.02
CA GLY A 444 2.14 -15.79 12.69
C GLY A 444 2.16 -14.78 13.84
N ILE A 445 1.04 -14.59 14.55
CA ILE A 445 0.96 -13.71 15.74
C ILE A 445 1.91 -14.19 16.84
N ALA A 446 1.89 -15.48 17.15
CA ALA A 446 2.79 -16.07 18.14
C ALA A 446 4.27 -15.89 17.74
N THR A 447 4.59 -16.11 16.46
CA THR A 447 5.94 -15.95 15.92
C THR A 447 6.44 -14.51 15.99
N LEU A 448 5.58 -13.54 15.67
CA LEU A 448 5.89 -12.12 15.80
C LEU A 448 6.18 -11.74 17.26
N GLU A 449 5.35 -12.21 18.20
CA GLU A 449 5.55 -11.95 19.64
C GLU A 449 6.85 -12.55 20.17
N GLU A 450 7.18 -13.78 19.75
CA GLU A 450 8.44 -14.43 20.06
C GLU A 450 9.65 -13.64 19.50
N ALA A 451 9.58 -13.21 18.24
CA ALA A 451 10.63 -12.40 17.62
C ALA A 451 10.84 -11.05 18.35
N LEU A 452 9.75 -10.39 18.75
CA LEU A 452 9.81 -9.18 19.57
C LEU A 452 10.48 -9.44 20.92
N GLN A 453 10.08 -10.49 21.61
CA GLN A 453 10.62 -10.85 22.93
C GLN A 453 12.14 -11.08 22.88
N GLU A 454 12.61 -11.84 21.89
CA GLU A 454 14.04 -12.13 21.74
C GLU A 454 14.83 -10.87 21.36
N VAL A 455 14.38 -10.12 20.35
CA VAL A 455 15.11 -8.94 19.88
C VAL A 455 15.17 -7.86 20.95
N ILE A 456 14.08 -7.60 21.66
CA ILE A 456 14.07 -6.63 22.76
C ILE A 456 15.02 -7.10 23.87
N GLY A 457 14.97 -8.37 24.27
CA GLY A 457 15.88 -8.92 25.27
C GLY A 457 17.35 -8.94 24.88
N GLU A 458 17.67 -8.91 23.59
CA GLU A 458 19.04 -8.77 23.06
C GLU A 458 19.50 -7.30 22.93
N MET A 459 18.57 -6.33 23.04
CA MET A 459 18.82 -4.89 22.87
C MET A 459 18.80 -4.11 24.18
N THR A 460 18.19 -4.69 25.22
CA THR A 460 18.21 -4.22 26.61
C THR A 460 19.24 -5.00 27.40
#